data_AF-A0AAV0FHS9-F1
#
_entry.id   AF-A0AAV0FHS9-F1
#
_cell.length_a   1.000
_cell.length_b   1.000
_cell.length_c   1.000
_cell.angle_alpha   90.00
_cell.angle_beta   90.00
_cell.angle_gamma   90.00
#
_symmetry.space_group_name_H-M   'P 1'
#
loop_
_entity.id
_entity.type
_entity.pdbx_description
1 polymer ?
#
loop_
_entity_poly.entity_id
_entity_poly.type
_entity_poly.pdbx_seq_one_letter_code
_entity_poly.pdbx_strand_id
1 'polypeptide(L)'
;MYPPKVDHLIPGYDFTVAFVGSKTCFHSLYYLGQLILDSHLDVIFYYFRKKAEVTKTCKISFTTTDTLFNVNVLKAYAATQDKTFSWSKFAGLCDYIVGFQLPCSKAWEEVDHVFMPIYFKTQMHWILARFCINDWCIYVYNSMVSPRDIGI
;
A
#
# COMPACT_ATOMS: atom_id res chain seq x y z
N MET A 1 9.91 17.92 15.47
CA MET A 1 9.13 18.51 14.36
C MET A 1 9.83 19.78 13.89
N TYR A 2 10.00 19.97 12.58
CA TYR A 2 10.70 21.16 12.08
C TYR A 2 9.85 22.43 12.24
N PRO A 3 10.46 23.60 12.53
CA PRO A 3 9.75 24.87 12.48
C PRO A 3 9.18 25.10 11.06
N PRO A 4 7.96 25.65 10.91
CA PRO A 4 7.31 25.80 9.61
C PRO A 4 8.16 26.51 8.55
N LYS A 5 8.98 27.49 8.97
CA LYS A 5 9.84 28.28 8.08
C LYS A 5 10.99 27.50 7.43
N VAL A 6 11.35 26.31 7.94
CA VAL A 6 12.47 25.50 7.40
C VAL A 6 12.06 24.10 6.95
N ASP A 7 10.76 23.78 7.09
CA ASP A 7 10.20 22.47 6.75
C ASP A 7 10.05 22.26 5.25
N HIS A 8 10.05 23.33 4.44
CA HIS A 8 9.90 23.23 2.99
C HIS A 8 11.14 22.64 2.31
N LEU A 9 10.91 21.76 1.34
CA LEU A 9 11.89 21.26 0.39
C LEU A 9 11.79 22.08 -0.90
N ILE A 10 12.91 22.65 -1.35
CA ILE A 10 13.00 23.50 -2.54
C ILE A 10 14.18 23.01 -3.40
N PRO A 11 13.93 22.37 -4.56
CA PRO A 11 12.62 21.91 -5.03
C PRO A 11 12.06 20.78 -4.15
N GLY A 12 10.74 20.60 -4.18
CA GLY A 12 10.11 19.40 -3.60
C GLY A 12 10.44 18.15 -4.44
N TYR A 13 10.27 16.98 -3.85
CA TYR A 13 10.48 15.71 -4.56
C TYR A 13 9.15 15.20 -5.14
N ASP A 14 9.13 14.91 -6.43
CA ASP A 14 8.02 14.22 -7.09
C ASP A 14 8.39 12.75 -7.32
N PHE A 15 7.71 11.85 -6.61
CA PHE A 15 7.91 10.40 -6.74
C PHE A 15 6.96 9.76 -7.75
N THR A 16 6.24 10.54 -8.57
CA THR A 16 5.15 10.09 -9.47
C THR A 16 3.89 9.63 -8.73
N VAL A 17 4.03 8.96 -7.59
CA VAL A 17 2.93 8.50 -6.74
C VAL A 17 2.54 9.51 -5.65
N ALA A 18 3.47 10.38 -5.27
CA ALA A 18 3.23 11.43 -4.29
C ALA A 18 4.25 12.57 -4.46
N PHE A 19 3.78 13.80 -4.26
CA PHE A 19 4.65 14.98 -4.14
C PHE A 19 5.00 15.21 -2.67
N VAL A 20 6.30 15.29 -2.37
CA VAL A 20 6.85 15.53 -1.03
C VAL A 20 7.57 16.87 -1.01
N GLY A 21 6.85 17.89 -0.53
CA GLY A 21 7.36 19.25 -0.36
C GLY A 21 7.87 19.58 1.05
N SER A 22 7.82 18.63 1.99
CA SER A 22 8.13 18.85 3.41
C SER A 22 9.15 17.84 3.94
N LYS A 23 10.13 18.34 4.72
CA LYS A 23 11.12 17.53 5.45
C LYS A 23 10.46 16.70 6.54
N THR A 24 9.34 17.16 7.08
CA THR A 24 8.58 16.44 8.10
C THR A 24 8.13 15.08 7.60
N CYS A 25 7.83 14.90 6.31
CA CYS A 25 7.53 13.58 5.71
C CYS A 25 8.67 12.57 5.95
N PHE A 26 9.91 12.94 5.66
CA PHE A 26 11.07 12.08 5.91
C PHE A 26 11.36 11.93 7.40
N HIS A 27 11.13 12.98 8.18
CA HIS A 27 11.27 12.93 9.63
C HIS A 27 10.27 11.94 10.26
N SER A 28 9.01 11.91 9.83
CA SER A 28 8.03 10.94 10.33
C SER A 28 8.37 9.51 9.95
N LEU A 29 9.05 9.30 8.82
CA LEU A 29 9.57 7.99 8.45
C LEU A 29 10.80 7.56 9.28
N TYR A 30 11.68 8.52 9.60
CA TYR A 30 12.95 8.23 10.26
C TYR A 30 12.82 8.02 11.77
N TYR A 31 11.95 8.78 12.45
CA TYR A 31 11.81 8.72 13.90
C TYR A 31 10.72 7.76 14.36
N LEU A 32 11.03 6.96 15.38
CA LEU A 32 10.09 6.02 16.01
C LEU A 32 8.87 6.73 16.61
N GLY A 33 7.72 6.06 16.59
CA GLY A 33 6.48 6.52 17.23
C GLY A 33 5.72 7.60 16.47
N GLN A 34 6.13 7.95 15.25
CA GLN A 34 5.39 8.86 14.39
C GLN A 34 4.32 8.12 13.57
N LEU A 35 3.24 8.82 13.21
CA LEU A 35 2.18 8.25 12.39
C LEU A 35 2.63 8.09 10.93
N ILE A 36 2.40 6.89 10.39
CA ILE A 36 2.58 6.60 8.97
C ILE A 36 1.31 7.01 8.22
N LEU A 37 1.38 8.12 7.49
CA LEU A 37 0.36 8.57 6.53
C LEU A 37 0.34 7.75 5.24
N ASP A 38 -0.76 7.87 4.50
CA ASP A 38 -1.02 7.19 3.23
C ASP A 38 0.13 7.38 2.22
N SER A 39 0.57 8.63 2.04
CA SER A 39 1.64 8.99 1.11
C SER A 39 2.97 8.32 1.44
N HIS A 40 3.24 8.02 2.72
CA HIS A 40 4.44 7.28 3.09
C HIS A 40 4.38 5.84 2.59
N LEU A 41 3.24 5.16 2.75
CA LEU A 41 3.06 3.79 2.29
C LEU A 41 3.13 3.72 0.76
N ASP A 42 2.49 4.66 0.07
CA ASP A 42 2.48 4.69 -1.38
C ASP A 42 3.90 4.90 -1.94
N VAL A 43 4.70 5.79 -1.33
CA VAL A 43 6.11 6.01 -1.67
C VAL A 43 6.98 4.80 -1.33
N ILE A 44 6.81 4.18 -0.16
CA ILE A 44 7.56 2.97 0.24
C ILE A 44 7.28 1.83 -0.73
N PHE A 45 6.02 1.57 -1.06
CA PHE A 45 5.65 0.49 -1.96
C PHE A 45 6.08 0.76 -3.40
N TYR A 46 5.97 2.01 -3.87
CA TYR A 46 6.59 2.40 -5.13
C TYR A 46 8.09 2.11 -5.15
N TYR A 47 8.81 2.49 -4.10
CA TYR A 47 10.24 2.22 -3.99
C TYR A 47 10.54 0.71 -4.00
N PHE A 48 9.75 -0.12 -3.30
CA PHE A 48 9.92 -1.58 -3.34
C PHE A 48 9.70 -2.15 -4.73
N ARG A 49 8.62 -1.75 -5.43
CA ARG A 49 8.35 -2.14 -6.82
C ARG A 49 9.51 -1.73 -7.74
N LYS A 50 9.96 -0.48 -7.66
CA LYS A 50 11.06 0.05 -8.47
C LYS A 50 12.37 -0.69 -8.21
N LYS A 51 12.69 -0.94 -6.94
CA LYS A 51 13.90 -1.67 -6.56
C LYS A 51 13.87 -3.12 -7.06
N ALA A 52 12.71 -3.79 -6.98
CA ALA A 52 12.55 -5.15 -7.50
C ALA A 52 12.73 -5.20 -9.02
N GLU A 53 12.16 -4.23 -9.76
CA GLU A 53 12.32 -4.08 -11.20
C GLU A 53 13.79 -3.92 -11.61
N VAL A 54 14.54 -3.07 -10.91
CA VAL A 54 15.96 -2.77 -11.21
C VAL A 54 16.89 -3.92 -10.83
N THR A 55 16.70 -4.50 -9.63
CA THR A 55 17.70 -5.42 -9.06
C THR A 55 17.66 -6.80 -9.72
N LYS A 56 16.53 -7.23 -10.32
CA LYS A 56 16.30 -8.54 -10.99
C LYS A 56 16.69 -9.82 -10.21
N THR A 57 17.27 -9.70 -9.01
CA THR A 57 17.72 -10.78 -8.14
C THR A 57 16.83 -10.97 -6.91
N CYS A 58 15.67 -10.30 -6.87
CA CYS A 58 14.74 -10.49 -5.76
C CYS A 58 14.23 -11.94 -5.79
N LYS A 59 14.48 -12.68 -4.69
CA LYS A 59 14.05 -14.08 -4.55
C LYS A 59 12.52 -14.23 -4.47
N ILE A 60 11.82 -13.13 -4.21
CA ILE A 60 10.37 -13.08 -4.03
C ILE A 60 9.80 -12.29 -5.21
N SER A 61 8.91 -12.90 -5.99
CA SER A 61 8.15 -12.17 -7.00
C SER A 61 6.92 -11.55 -6.34
N PHE A 62 6.80 -10.22 -6.42
CA PHE A 62 5.69 -9.52 -5.79
C PHE A 62 5.25 -8.29 -6.56
N THR A 63 4.00 -7.89 -6.31
CA THR A 63 3.52 -6.52 -6.54
C THR A 63 2.87 -5.99 -5.27
N THR A 64 2.47 -4.73 -5.28
CA THR A 64 1.85 -4.05 -4.13
C THR A 64 0.73 -3.14 -4.61
N THR A 65 -0.28 -2.91 -3.77
CA THR A 65 -1.31 -1.89 -4.01
C THR A 65 -0.98 -0.59 -3.27
N ASP A 66 -1.75 0.45 -3.54
CA ASP A 66 -1.71 1.69 -2.78
C ASP A 66 -2.75 1.66 -1.65
N THR A 67 -2.83 2.75 -0.90
CA THR A 67 -3.80 2.94 0.17
C THR A 67 -5.26 3.09 -0.30
N LEU A 68 -5.50 3.43 -1.57
CA LEU A 68 -6.84 3.57 -2.16
C LEU A 68 -7.47 2.22 -2.53
N PHE A 69 -6.66 1.20 -2.80
CA PHE A 69 -7.15 -0.13 -3.15
C PHE A 69 -8.18 -0.68 -2.16
N ASN A 70 -7.88 -0.64 -0.86
CA ASN A 70 -8.79 -1.09 0.19
C ASN A 70 -10.14 -0.34 0.14
N VAL A 71 -10.11 0.97 -0.03
CA VAL A 71 -11.32 1.80 -0.13
C VAL A 71 -12.17 1.38 -1.33
N ASN A 72 -11.52 1.11 -2.46
CA ASN A 72 -12.20 0.69 -3.69
C ASN A 72 -12.79 -0.72 -3.57
N VAL A 73 -12.08 -1.66 -2.92
CA VAL A 73 -12.59 -3.01 -2.64
C VAL A 73 -13.82 -2.95 -1.72
N LEU A 74 -13.79 -2.15 -0.65
CA LEU A 74 -14.94 -2.00 0.25
C LEU A 74 -16.14 -1.39 -0.47
N LYS A 75 -15.94 -0.40 -1.35
CA LYS A 75 -17.01 0.16 -2.19
C LYS A 75 -17.59 -0.88 -3.15
N ALA A 76 -16.73 -1.69 -3.78
CA ALA A 76 -17.16 -2.78 -4.65
C ALA A 76 -17.99 -3.81 -3.88
N TYR A 77 -17.54 -4.18 -2.68
CA TYR A 77 -18.25 -5.11 -1.81
C TYR A 77 -19.61 -4.58 -1.33
N ALA A 78 -19.71 -3.30 -0.97
CA ALA A 78 -21.01 -2.71 -0.66
C ALA A 78 -21.96 -2.74 -1.87
N ALA A 79 -21.45 -2.44 -3.07
CA ALA A 79 -22.24 -2.49 -4.29
C ALA A 79 -22.72 -3.92 -4.65
N THR A 80 -21.99 -4.98 -4.27
CA THR A 80 -22.48 -6.36 -4.46
C THR A 80 -23.63 -6.67 -3.51
N GLN A 81 -23.58 -6.21 -2.27
CA GLN A 81 -24.69 -6.36 -1.30
C GLN A 81 -25.95 -5.64 -1.78
N ASP A 82 -25.79 -4.43 -2.33
CA ASP A 82 -26.89 -3.64 -2.88
C ASP A 82 -27.35 -4.11 -4.27
N LYS A 83 -26.72 -5.15 -4.84
CA LYS A 83 -26.97 -5.68 -6.20
C LYS A 83 -26.79 -4.62 -7.31
N THR A 84 -25.95 -3.61 -7.08
CA THR A 84 -25.64 -2.54 -8.04
C THR A 84 -24.24 -2.67 -8.67
N PHE A 85 -23.53 -3.74 -8.31
CA PHE A 85 -22.18 -4.05 -8.78
C PHE A 85 -22.13 -4.24 -10.30
N SER A 86 -21.12 -3.64 -10.92
CA SER A 86 -20.76 -3.84 -12.32
C SER A 86 -19.27 -3.62 -12.49
N TRP A 87 -18.60 -4.52 -13.23
CA TRP A 87 -17.18 -4.38 -13.54
C TRP A 87 -16.85 -3.08 -14.27
N SER A 88 -17.78 -2.54 -15.06
CA SER A 88 -17.58 -1.23 -15.71
C SER A 88 -17.42 -0.08 -14.71
N LYS A 89 -18.06 -0.15 -13.54
CA LYS A 89 -17.94 0.86 -12.47
C LYS A 89 -16.66 0.69 -11.64
N PHE A 90 -16.11 -0.51 -11.63
CA PHE A 90 -14.94 -0.89 -10.84
C PHE A 90 -13.75 -1.29 -11.73
N ALA A 91 -13.68 -0.77 -12.96
CA ALA A 91 -12.58 -1.02 -13.89
C ALA A 91 -11.21 -0.72 -13.27
N GLY A 92 -11.11 0.32 -12.44
CA GLY A 92 -9.87 0.63 -11.71
C GLY A 92 -9.41 -0.49 -10.75
N LEU A 93 -10.32 -1.34 -10.23
CA LEU A 93 -9.92 -2.55 -9.49
C LEU A 93 -9.31 -3.59 -10.42
N CYS A 94 -9.83 -3.73 -11.64
CA CYS A 94 -9.22 -4.60 -12.65
C CYS A 94 -7.82 -4.11 -13.03
N ASP A 95 -7.62 -2.80 -13.13
CA ASP A 95 -6.33 -2.19 -13.46
C ASP A 95 -5.25 -2.52 -12.41
N TYR A 96 -5.62 -2.72 -11.14
CA TYR A 96 -4.69 -3.27 -10.13
C TYR A 96 -4.27 -4.70 -10.44
N ILE A 97 -5.23 -5.54 -10.83
CA ILE A 97 -5.02 -6.97 -11.08
C ILE A 97 -4.13 -7.17 -12.32
N VAL A 98 -4.39 -6.43 -13.39
CA VAL A 98 -3.58 -6.50 -14.62
C VAL A 98 -2.29 -5.67 -14.55
N GLY A 99 -2.07 -4.94 -13.45
CA GLY A 99 -0.84 -4.20 -13.20
C GLY A 99 -0.73 -2.83 -13.87
N PHE A 100 -1.82 -2.29 -14.43
CA PHE A 100 -1.83 -0.98 -15.11
C PHE A 100 -2.06 0.22 -14.18
N GLN A 101 -2.61 -0.02 -12.98
CA GLN A 101 -3.01 1.06 -12.09
C GLN A 101 -1.84 1.81 -11.45
N LEU A 102 -0.72 1.14 -11.17
CA LEU A 102 0.39 1.70 -10.40
C LEU A 102 1.72 1.64 -11.14
N PRO A 103 2.60 2.66 -11.00
CA PRO A 103 3.94 2.62 -11.57
C PRO A 103 4.75 1.42 -11.05
N CYS A 104 5.48 0.78 -11.97
CA CYS A 104 6.31 -0.41 -11.71
C CYS A 104 5.52 -1.60 -11.12
N SER A 105 4.19 -1.62 -11.26
CA SER A 105 3.40 -2.79 -10.88
C SER A 105 3.54 -3.89 -11.92
N LYS A 106 3.44 -5.13 -11.43
CA LYS A 106 3.28 -6.33 -12.27
C LYS A 106 1.83 -6.80 -12.23
N ALA A 107 1.41 -7.53 -13.24
CA ALA A 107 0.13 -8.22 -13.20
C ALA A 107 0.16 -9.28 -12.09
N TRP A 108 -0.98 -9.54 -11.46
CA TRP A 108 -1.06 -10.47 -10.33
C TRP A 108 -0.71 -11.92 -10.75
N GLU A 109 -0.91 -12.25 -12.02
CA GLU A 109 -0.53 -13.55 -12.60
C GLU A 109 1.00 -13.74 -12.76
N GLU A 110 1.77 -12.66 -12.69
CA GLU A 110 3.24 -12.68 -12.88
C GLU A 110 4.01 -12.76 -11.55
N VAL A 111 3.30 -12.81 -10.42
CA VAL A 111 3.87 -12.68 -9.09
C VAL A 111 3.35 -13.74 -8.13
N ASP A 112 4.16 -14.09 -7.14
CA ASP A 112 3.75 -15.03 -6.09
C ASP A 112 2.92 -14.32 -5.00
N HIS A 113 3.17 -13.03 -4.81
CA HIS A 113 2.59 -12.26 -3.71
C HIS A 113 2.08 -10.87 -4.11
N VAL A 114 0.94 -10.50 -3.55
CA VAL A 114 0.40 -9.13 -3.60
C VAL A 114 0.35 -8.58 -2.18
N PHE A 115 1.07 -7.49 -1.92
CA PHE A 115 1.02 -6.79 -0.63
C PHE A 115 0.05 -5.61 -0.68
N MET A 116 -0.84 -5.53 0.29
CA MET A 116 -1.91 -4.53 0.35
C MET A 116 -1.90 -3.84 1.71
N PRO A 117 -1.68 -2.52 1.79
CA PRO A 117 -1.92 -1.78 3.01
C PRO A 117 -3.43 -1.68 3.27
N ILE A 118 -3.85 -2.02 4.48
CA ILE A 118 -5.23 -1.92 4.91
C ILE A 118 -5.30 -0.98 6.11
N TYR A 119 -6.04 0.11 5.97
CA TYR A 119 -6.28 1.03 7.07
C TYR A 119 -7.41 0.52 7.95
N PHE A 120 -7.07 0.14 9.18
CA PHE A 120 -8.04 -0.26 10.18
C PHE A 120 -8.53 0.96 10.96
N LYS A 121 -9.61 1.58 10.45
CA LYS A 121 -10.12 2.87 10.91
C LYS A 121 -10.43 2.93 12.42
N THR A 122 -10.95 1.85 13.00
CA THR A 122 -11.33 1.80 14.42
C THR A 122 -10.14 1.92 15.36
N GLN A 123 -8.97 1.39 14.96
CA GLN A 123 -7.74 1.44 15.76
C GLN A 123 -6.74 2.49 15.23
N MET A 124 -7.10 3.23 14.19
CA MET A 124 -6.22 4.17 13.48
C MET A 124 -4.86 3.52 13.15
N HIS A 125 -4.92 2.28 12.65
CA HIS A 125 -3.77 1.40 12.53
C HIS A 125 -3.64 0.83 11.11
N TRP A 126 -2.41 0.77 10.59
CA TRP A 126 -2.13 0.11 9.32
C TRP A 126 -1.82 -1.36 9.53
N ILE A 127 -2.55 -2.20 8.80
CA ILE A 127 -2.32 -3.64 8.72
C ILE A 127 -1.76 -3.94 7.34
N LEU A 128 -0.84 -4.89 7.25
CA LEU A 128 -0.35 -5.38 5.97
C LEU A 128 -1.02 -6.71 5.63
N ALA A 129 -1.79 -6.75 4.55
CA ALA A 129 -2.24 -8.01 3.97
C ALA A 129 -1.25 -8.48 2.90
N ARG A 130 -0.97 -9.78 2.87
CA ARG A 130 -0.23 -10.45 1.80
C ARG A 130 -1.12 -11.53 1.22
N PHE A 131 -1.56 -11.34 -0.01
CA PHE A 131 -2.20 -12.39 -0.78
C PHE A 131 -1.14 -13.25 -1.47
N CYS A 132 -1.12 -14.55 -1.16
CA CYS A 132 -0.31 -15.55 -1.84
C CYS A 132 -1.14 -16.11 -3.00
N ILE A 133 -0.68 -15.87 -4.23
CA ILE A 133 -1.37 -16.30 -5.45
C ILE A 133 -1.36 -17.82 -5.55
N ASN A 134 -0.23 -18.45 -5.26
CA ASN A 134 -0.05 -19.90 -5.37
C ASN A 134 -0.97 -20.67 -4.42
N ASP A 135 -1.16 -20.17 -3.19
CA ASP A 135 -1.94 -20.85 -2.16
C ASP A 135 -3.37 -20.31 -2.03
N TRP A 136 -3.73 -19.27 -2.79
CA TRP A 136 -4.98 -18.51 -2.65
C TRP A 136 -5.27 -18.05 -1.21
N CYS A 137 -4.21 -17.79 -0.44
CA CYS A 137 -4.29 -17.46 0.98
C CYS A 137 -3.97 -15.98 1.23
N ILE A 138 -4.77 -15.34 2.09
CA ILE A 138 -4.47 -14.00 2.60
C ILE A 138 -3.88 -14.11 4.00
N TYR A 139 -2.65 -13.66 4.14
CA TYR A 139 -1.96 -13.51 5.42
C TYR A 139 -2.11 -12.07 5.90
N VAL A 140 -2.34 -11.88 7.19
CA VAL A 140 -2.56 -10.57 7.79
C VAL A 140 -1.50 -10.33 8.86
N TYR A 141 -0.70 -9.28 8.68
CA TYR A 141 0.30 -8.84 9.63
C TYR A 141 -0.21 -7.61 10.36
N ASN A 142 -0.51 -7.79 11.64
CA ASN A 142 -0.99 -6.74 12.54
C ASN A 142 0.03 -6.53 13.65
N SER A 143 0.69 -5.37 13.69
CA SER A 143 1.74 -5.10 14.67
C SER A 143 1.21 -4.68 16.05
N MET A 144 -0.11 -4.48 16.19
CA MET A 144 -0.75 -4.26 17.49
C MET A 144 -1.06 -5.56 18.23
N VAL A 145 -1.05 -6.71 17.56
CA VAL A 145 -1.37 -8.00 18.17
C VAL A 145 -0.08 -8.69 18.58
N SER A 146 0.10 -8.92 19.89
CA SER A 146 1.18 -9.76 20.39
C SER A 146 0.80 -11.23 20.22
N PRO A 147 1.74 -12.15 19.94
CA PRO A 147 1.47 -13.59 19.97
C PRO A 147 0.83 -14.05 21.29
N ARG A 148 1.10 -13.34 22.39
CA ARG A 148 0.52 -13.58 23.72
C ARG A 148 -0.99 -13.36 23.78
N ASP A 149 -1.53 -12.55 22.88
CA ASP A 149 -2.96 -12.22 22.81
C ASP A 149 -3.75 -13.25 21.98
N ILE A 150 -3.05 -14.13 21.25
CA ILE A 150 -3.63 -15.14 20.35
C ILE A 150 -3.60 -16.55 20.98
N GLY A 151 -3.07 -16.70 22.20
CA GLY A 151 -3.07 -17.98 22.93
C GLY A 151 -2.29 -19.09 22.24
N ILE A 152 -1.19 -18.75 21.54
CA ILE A 152 -0.24 -19.69 20.94
C ILE A 152 0.99 -19.82 21.84
#